data_AF-A0A4D7C9U0-F1
#
_entry.id   AF-A0A4D7C9U0-F1
#
_cell.length_a   1.000
_cell.length_b   1.000
_cell.length_c   1.000
_cell.angle_alpha   90.00
_cell.angle_beta   90.00
_cell.angle_gamma   90.00
#
_symmetry.space_group_name_H-M   'P 1'
#
loop_
_entity.id
_entity.type
_entity.pdbx_description
1 polymer ?
#
loop_
_entity_poly.entity_id
_entity_poly.type
_entity_poly.pdbx_seq_one_letter_code
_entity_poly.pdbx_strand_id
1 'polypeptide(L)'
;MISFKQAREALIALDDKGRGDALWMLGNIASEQGTWTSFVKPFIVKAWPRQVKYRTESASRSFAHLIEKSGDNFPDAVRTLVGLIRPVAHLDMITYRLSKEPEEGTNDFAGDFRLRRFNCLTR
;
A
#
# COMPACT_ATOMS: atom_id res chain seq x y z
N MET A 1 -27.58 11.27 2.07
CA MET A 1 -26.57 10.21 1.84
C MET A 1 -25.24 10.87 1.50
N ILE A 2 -24.15 10.41 2.10
CA ILE A 2 -22.80 10.91 1.79
C ILE A 2 -22.38 10.38 0.41
N SER A 3 -21.91 11.24 -0.48
CA SER A 3 -21.42 10.85 -1.79
C SER A 3 -19.98 10.30 -1.72
N PHE A 4 -19.56 9.50 -2.71
CA PHE A 4 -18.16 9.03 -2.80
C PHE A 4 -17.15 10.19 -2.89
N LYS A 5 -17.55 11.34 -3.43
CA LYS A 5 -16.72 12.55 -3.47
C LYS A 5 -16.47 13.10 -2.07
N GLN A 6 -17.54 13.25 -1.28
CA GLN A 6 -17.44 13.73 0.11
C GLN A 6 -16.65 12.75 0.98
N ALA A 7 -16.83 11.44 0.78
CA ALA A 7 -16.03 10.42 1.46
C ALA A 7 -14.55 10.54 1.12
N ARG A 8 -14.21 10.80 -0.16
CA ARG A 8 -12.82 11.04 -0.58
C ARG A 8 -12.24 12.28 0.08
N GLU A 9 -12.98 13.39 0.11
CA GLU A 9 -12.56 14.65 0.73
C GLU A 9 -12.28 14.45 2.23
N ALA A 10 -13.13 13.69 2.93
CA ALA A 10 -12.90 13.31 4.31
C ALA A 10 -11.61 12.48 4.48
N LEU A 11 -11.40 11.44 3.65
CA LEU A 11 -10.18 10.61 3.68
C LEU A 11 -8.90 11.41 3.39
N ILE A 12 -9.01 12.45 2.57
CA ILE A 12 -7.93 13.38 2.24
C ILE A 12 -7.57 14.28 3.42
N ALA A 13 -8.58 14.69 4.21
CA ALA A 13 -8.41 15.55 5.38
C ALA A 13 -7.92 14.81 6.63
N LEU A 14 -8.13 13.49 6.69
CA LEU A 14 -7.63 12.64 7.78
C LEU A 14 -6.10 12.53 7.78
N ASP A 15 -5.55 12.19 8.94
CA ASP A 15 -4.17 11.78 9.09
C ASP A 15 -3.98 10.32 8.65
N ASP A 16 -2.75 9.80 8.77
CA ASP A 16 -2.47 8.42 8.34
C ASP A 16 -3.16 7.38 9.20
N LYS A 17 -3.25 7.65 10.51
CA LYS A 17 -3.97 6.81 11.46
C LYS A 17 -5.45 6.73 11.10
N GLY A 18 -6.11 7.86 10.85
CA GLY A 18 -7.52 7.89 10.48
C GLY A 18 -7.83 7.13 9.18
N ARG A 19 -6.93 7.18 8.19
CA ARG A 19 -7.05 6.33 6.99
C ARG A 19 -6.87 4.84 7.30
N GLY A 20 -5.94 4.49 8.18
CA GLY A 20 -5.76 3.13 8.67
C GLY A 20 -7.01 2.60 9.39
N ASP A 21 -7.59 3.39 10.28
CA ASP A 21 -8.82 3.06 11.01
C ASP A 21 -10.01 2.85 10.04
N ALA A 22 -10.12 3.69 8.99
CA ALA A 22 -11.13 3.51 7.95
C ALA A 22 -10.95 2.20 7.16
N LEU A 23 -9.71 1.81 6.84
CA LEU A 23 -9.42 0.52 6.18
C LEU A 23 -9.72 -0.67 7.10
N TRP A 24 -9.44 -0.54 8.40
CA TRP A 24 -9.78 -1.56 9.38
C TRP A 24 -11.31 -1.79 9.44
N MET A 25 -12.10 -0.70 9.45
CA MET A 25 -13.56 -0.80 9.37
C MET A 25 -14.02 -1.49 8.07
N LEU A 26 -13.42 -1.15 6.92
CA LEU A 26 -13.71 -1.85 5.66
C LEU A 26 -13.36 -3.34 5.72
N GLY A 27 -12.30 -3.71 6.46
CA GLY A 27 -11.92 -5.11 6.70
C GLY A 27 -12.99 -5.89 7.44
N ASN A 28 -13.56 -5.29 8.48
CA ASN A 28 -14.67 -5.90 9.22
C ASN A 28 -15.91 -6.05 8.34
N ILE A 29 -16.25 -5.03 7.55
CA ILE A 29 -17.39 -5.10 6.63
C ILE A 29 -17.15 -6.17 5.57
N ALA A 30 -15.94 -6.26 4.99
CA ALA A 30 -15.59 -7.23 3.96
C ALA A 30 -15.67 -8.69 4.41
N SER A 31 -15.66 -8.95 5.72
CA SER A 31 -15.79 -10.31 6.28
C SER A 31 -17.21 -10.87 6.17
N GLU A 32 -18.21 -10.02 5.96
CA GLU A 32 -19.59 -10.43 5.72
C GLU A 32 -19.80 -10.88 4.26
N GLN A 33 -20.66 -11.87 4.04
CA GLN A 33 -20.90 -12.38 2.69
C GLN A 33 -21.56 -11.32 1.78
N GLY A 34 -21.02 -11.14 0.57
CA GLY A 34 -21.58 -10.26 -0.45
C GLY A 34 -21.31 -8.75 -0.26
N THR A 35 -20.74 -8.33 0.88
CA THR A 35 -20.39 -6.92 1.14
C THR A 35 -19.20 -6.44 0.34
N TRP A 36 -18.28 -7.35 -0.01
CA TRP A 36 -17.14 -7.04 -0.88
C TRP A 36 -17.60 -6.39 -2.18
N THR A 37 -18.48 -7.07 -2.92
CA THR A 37 -18.96 -6.64 -4.24
C THR A 37 -19.95 -5.49 -4.15
N SER A 38 -20.82 -5.48 -3.13
CA SER A 38 -21.88 -4.48 -3.00
C SER A 38 -21.39 -3.13 -2.43
N PHE A 39 -20.39 -3.14 -1.55
CA PHE A 39 -19.97 -1.93 -0.82
C PHE A 39 -18.46 -1.67 -0.89
N VAL A 40 -17.63 -2.63 -0.47
CA VAL A 40 -16.20 -2.41 -0.24
C VAL A 40 -15.47 -2.05 -1.54
N LYS A 41 -15.67 -2.85 -2.60
CA LYS A 41 -15.05 -2.61 -3.90
C LYS A 41 -15.51 -1.28 -4.52
N PRO A 42 -16.82 -0.95 -4.61
CA PRO A 42 -17.26 0.36 -5.05
C PRO A 42 -16.66 1.51 -4.25
N PHE A 43 -16.56 1.38 -2.92
CA PHE A 43 -15.96 2.40 -2.06
C PHE A 43 -14.48 2.60 -2.38
N ILE A 44 -13.71 1.53 -2.52
CA ILE A 44 -12.28 1.67 -2.81
C ILE A 44 -12.04 2.24 -4.21
N VAL A 45 -12.79 1.79 -5.21
CA VAL A 45 -12.63 2.28 -6.59
C VAL A 45 -13.07 3.74 -6.71
N LYS A 46 -14.15 4.15 -6.04
CA LYS A 46 -14.79 5.46 -6.24
C LYS A 46 -14.46 6.51 -5.18
N ALA A 47 -14.12 6.15 -3.96
CA ALA A 47 -13.82 7.09 -2.88
C ALA A 47 -12.36 7.08 -2.45
N TRP A 48 -11.64 5.96 -2.51
CA TRP A 48 -10.27 5.93 -1.98
C TRP A 48 -9.33 6.92 -2.71
N PRO A 49 -8.54 7.72 -1.98
CA PRO A 49 -7.59 8.64 -2.59
C PRO A 49 -6.43 7.88 -3.26
N ARG A 50 -6.23 8.13 -4.57
CA ARG A 50 -5.22 7.41 -5.39
C ARG A 50 -3.86 8.10 -5.44
N GLN A 51 -3.74 9.31 -4.88
CA GLN A 51 -2.52 10.09 -4.90
C GLN A 51 -1.40 9.37 -4.14
N VAL A 52 -0.17 9.44 -4.66
CA VAL A 52 1.01 8.72 -4.14
C VAL A 52 1.29 9.04 -2.65
N LYS A 53 1.00 10.27 -2.22
CA LYS A 53 1.17 10.72 -0.83
C LYS A 53 0.33 9.95 0.20
N TYR A 54 -0.75 9.29 -0.22
CA TYR A 54 -1.63 8.50 0.65
C TYR A 54 -1.33 7.00 0.61
N ARG A 55 -0.34 6.57 -0.18
CA ARG A 55 0.10 5.17 -0.24
C ARG A 55 1.18 4.94 0.82
N THR A 56 0.82 5.04 2.08
CA THR A 56 1.76 4.85 3.19
C THR A 56 1.99 3.36 3.45
N GLU A 57 3.03 3.05 4.25
CA GLU A 57 3.29 1.70 4.73
C GLU A 57 2.10 1.18 5.56
N SER A 58 1.53 2.03 6.41
CA SER A 58 0.36 1.71 7.22
C SER A 58 -0.84 1.35 6.34
N ALA A 59 -1.17 2.20 5.35
CA ALA A 59 -2.24 1.92 4.41
C ALA A 59 -1.99 0.62 3.61
N SER A 60 -0.73 0.38 3.21
CA SER A 60 -0.34 -0.84 2.48
C SER A 60 -0.56 -2.11 3.31
N ARG A 61 -0.20 -2.09 4.60
CA ARG A 61 -0.49 -3.19 5.53
C ARG A 61 -1.99 -3.40 5.73
N SER A 62 -2.74 -2.31 5.94
CA SER A 62 -4.20 -2.40 6.11
C SER A 62 -4.87 -2.96 4.85
N PHE A 63 -4.39 -2.64 3.65
CA PHE A 63 -4.87 -3.26 2.42
C PHE A 63 -4.54 -4.75 2.33
N ALA A 64 -3.34 -5.17 2.74
CA ALA A 64 -3.00 -6.59 2.79
C ALA A 64 -3.94 -7.36 3.74
N HIS A 65 -4.25 -6.78 4.91
CA HIS A 65 -5.22 -7.36 5.84
C HIS A 65 -6.64 -7.39 5.27
N LEU A 66 -7.06 -6.35 4.54
CA LEU A 66 -8.35 -6.33 3.86
C LEU A 66 -8.45 -7.43 2.79
N ILE A 67 -7.38 -7.69 2.04
CA ILE A 67 -7.32 -8.79 1.08
C ILE A 67 -7.49 -10.13 1.82
N GLU A 68 -6.76 -10.35 2.91
CA GLU A 68 -6.87 -11.57 3.72
C GLU A 68 -8.31 -11.79 4.22
N LYS A 69 -8.98 -10.73 4.67
CA LYS A 69 -10.37 -10.78 5.17
C LYS A 69 -11.44 -10.97 4.10
N SER A 70 -11.09 -10.78 2.82
CA SER A 70 -12.07 -10.85 1.72
C SER A 70 -12.53 -12.27 1.36
N GLY A 71 -11.90 -13.31 1.93
CA GLY A 71 -12.33 -14.70 1.82
C GLY A 71 -12.44 -15.18 0.37
N ASP A 72 -13.63 -15.63 -0.04
CA ASP A 72 -13.90 -16.11 -1.40
C ASP A 72 -13.66 -15.04 -2.49
N ASN A 73 -13.66 -13.75 -2.12
CA ASN A 73 -13.38 -12.65 -3.03
C ASN A 73 -11.87 -12.34 -3.17
N PHE A 74 -11.00 -13.13 -2.55
CA PHE A 74 -9.56 -12.89 -2.52
C PHE A 74 -8.93 -12.58 -3.89
N PRO A 75 -9.20 -13.34 -4.98
CA PRO A 75 -8.61 -13.03 -6.28
C PRO A 75 -9.04 -11.66 -6.84
N ASP A 76 -10.28 -11.26 -6.59
CA ASP A 76 -10.81 -9.95 -7.00
C ASP A 76 -10.28 -8.81 -6.10
N ALA A 77 -10.11 -9.09 -4.80
CA ALA A 77 -9.51 -8.17 -3.84
C ALA A 77 -8.07 -7.85 -4.17
N VAL A 78 -7.25 -8.87 -4.47
CA VAL A 78 -5.86 -8.68 -4.92
C VAL A 78 -5.83 -7.79 -6.17
N ARG A 79 -6.62 -8.10 -7.20
CA ARG A 79 -6.65 -7.31 -8.44
C ARG A 79 -7.05 -5.85 -8.21
N THR A 80 -7.99 -5.62 -7.29
CA THR A 80 -8.50 -4.26 -6.98
C THR A 80 -7.47 -3.45 -6.19
N LEU A 81 -6.74 -4.09 -5.28
CA LEU A 81 -5.94 -3.41 -4.25
C LEU A 81 -4.43 -3.39 -4.56
N VAL A 82 -3.91 -4.31 -5.37
CA VAL A 82 -2.47 -4.41 -5.64
C VAL A 82 -1.87 -3.11 -6.20
N GLY A 83 -2.62 -2.35 -6.99
CA GLY A 83 -2.17 -1.06 -7.53
C GLY A 83 -2.17 0.10 -6.51
N LEU A 84 -2.78 -0.10 -5.34
CA LEU A 84 -2.84 0.88 -4.24
C LEU A 84 -1.79 0.60 -3.16
N ILE A 85 -1.33 -0.65 -3.07
CA ILE A 85 -0.26 -1.10 -2.16
C ILE A 85 1.08 -0.61 -2.70
N ARG A 86 1.94 -0.07 -1.84
CA ARG A 86 3.35 0.13 -2.17
C ARG A 86 4.19 -1.02 -1.62
N PRO A 87 5.26 -1.42 -2.34
CA PRO A 87 6.28 -2.27 -1.74
C PRO A 87 6.86 -1.54 -0.54
N VAL A 88 6.63 -2.08 0.64
CA VAL A 88 7.27 -1.60 1.86
C VAL A 88 8.65 -2.23 1.89
N ALA A 89 9.70 -1.41 1.74
CA ALA A 89 11.07 -1.90 1.81
C ALA A 89 11.41 -2.18 3.27
N HIS A 90 11.27 -3.44 3.69
CA HIS A 90 11.86 -3.93 4.92
C HIS A 90 13.30 -4.41 4.67
N LEU A 91 14.08 -4.60 5.74
CA LEU A 91 15.48 -5.08 5.65
C LEU A 91 15.59 -6.41 4.87
N ASP A 92 14.61 -7.29 5.01
CA ASP A 92 14.43 -8.53 4.24
C ASP A 92 14.22 -8.29 2.74
N MET A 93 13.62 -7.15 2.35
CA MET A 93 13.51 -6.75 0.94
C MET A 93 14.85 -6.23 0.39
N ILE A 94 15.72 -5.68 1.24
CA ILE A 94 17.12 -5.36 0.87
C ILE A 94 17.87 -6.65 0.58
N THR A 95 17.75 -7.67 1.43
CA THR A 95 18.35 -9.00 1.20
C THR A 95 17.84 -9.65 -0.08
N TYR A 96 16.53 -9.57 -0.37
CA TYR A 96 15.96 -10.07 -1.63
C TYR A 96 16.47 -9.29 -2.86
N ARG A 97 16.59 -7.96 -2.77
CA ARG A 97 17.14 -7.14 -3.88
C ARG A 97 18.62 -7.44 -4.13
N LEU A 98 19.41 -7.58 -3.07
CA LEU A 98 20.82 -7.95 -3.15
C LEU A 98 21.00 -9.38 -3.70
N SER A 99 20.15 -10.33 -3.31
CA SER A 99 20.21 -11.71 -3.82
C SER A 99 19.60 -11.91 -5.22
N LYS A 100 19.03 -10.86 -5.81
CA LYS A 100 18.48 -10.84 -7.17
C LYS A 100 19.33 -10.05 -8.16
N GLU A 101 20.44 -9.45 -7.73
CA GLU A 101 21.45 -8.93 -8.66
C GLU A 101 22.08 -10.12 -9.41
N PRO A 102 22.05 -10.14 -10.75
CA PRO A 102 22.71 -11.18 -11.51
C PRO A 102 24.22 -11.08 -11.28
N GLU A 103 24.84 -12.22 -10.97
CA GLU A 103 26.29 -12.45 -11.00
C GLU A 103 26.80 -12.30 -12.45
N GLU A 104 26.80 -11.08 -12.99
CA GLU A 104 27.56 -10.75 -14.18
C GLU A 104 28.82 -9.98 -13.76
N GLY A 105 29.88 -10.76 -13.60
CA GLY A 105 31.24 -10.37 -13.95
C GLY A 105 31.80 -9.16 -13.19
N THR A 106 32.64 -9.46 -12.20
CA THR A 106 33.83 -8.71 -11.78
C THR A 106 33.98 -7.34 -12.46
N ASN A 107 33.72 -6.25 -11.72
CA ASN A 107 34.54 -5.03 -11.70
C ASN A 107 34.03 -4.05 -10.62
N ASP A 108 34.87 -3.86 -9.59
CA ASP A 108 34.97 -2.69 -8.70
C ASP A 108 33.71 -2.02 -8.13
N PHE A 109 33.10 -2.64 -7.11
CA PHE A 109 32.10 -2.00 -6.22
C PHE A 109 32.69 -1.25 -5.01
N ALA A 110 34.02 -1.10 -4.91
CA ALA A 110 34.64 -0.30 -3.83
C ALA A 110 34.49 1.24 -4.03
N GLY A 111 34.01 1.67 -5.20
CA GLY A 111 33.87 3.08 -5.57
C GLY A 111 32.52 3.73 -5.22
N ASP A 112 31.41 3.01 -5.35
CA ASP A 112 30.08 3.65 -5.36
C ASP A 112 29.45 3.81 -3.97
N PHE A 113 29.90 3.03 -2.97
CA PHE A 113 29.35 3.13 -1.60
C PHE A 113 29.75 4.42 -0.86
N ARG A 114 30.72 5.19 -1.36
CA ARG A 114 31.21 6.42 -0.70
C ARG A 114 30.52 7.71 -1.17
N LEU A 115 29.87 7.74 -2.33
CA LEU A 115 29.42 9.00 -2.92
C LEU A 115 27.96 9.38 -2.59
N ARG A 116 27.10 8.43 -2.21
CA ARG A 116 25.70 8.74 -1.86
C ARG A 116 25.46 9.15 -0.40
N ARG A 117 26.43 8.95 0.49
CA ARG A 117 26.27 9.28 1.93
C ARG A 117 26.56 10.76 2.27
N PHE A 118 27.36 11.46 1.45
CA PHE A 118 27.75 12.85 1.76
C PHE A 118 26.70 13.90 1.38
N ASN A 119 25.78 13.63 0.46
CA ASN A 119 24.83 14.64 -0.03
C ASN A 119 23.50 14.70 0.76
N CYS A 120 23.38 13.93 1.85
CA CYS A 120 22.20 13.93 2.73
C CYS A 120 22.40 14.74 4.02
N LEU A 121 23.62 15.23 4.30
CA LEU A 121 23.94 16.00 5.52
C LEU A 121 24.26 17.48 5.27
N THR A 122 24.05 17.99 4.06
CA THR A 122 24.20 19.41 3.74
C THR A 122 23.06 19.91 2.87
N ARG A 123 21.86 20.02 3.45
CA ARG A 123 20.92 21.09 3.10
C ARG A 123 19.93 21.37 4.21
#